data_AF-K4L0Z0-F1
#
_entry.id   AF-K4L0Z0-F1
#
_cell.length_a   1.000
_cell.length_b   1.000
_cell.length_c   1.000
_cell.angle_alpha   90.00
_cell.angle_beta   90.00
_cell.angle_gamma   90.00
#
_symmetry.space_group_name_H-M   'P 1'
#
loop_
_entity.id
_entity.type
_entity.pdbx_description
1 polymer ?
#
loop_
_entity_poly.entity_id
_entity_poly.type
_entity_poly.pdbx_seq_one_letter_code
_entity_poly.pdbx_strand_id
1 'polypeptide(L)'
;MKRILLVLLVVFSLSVKAEVLWKPEAISYQLKQAHKILGYGLMLELNQALNSGEKGWRQSRIDVPESWVGALIEMKGGTIYITVGTDIYYLNSTNKGELSFAILDGGKKTDANLLEIWAKYAKST
;
A
#
# COMPACT_ATOMS: atom_id res chain seq x y z
N MET A 1 55.40 24.12 -15.32
CA MET A 1 54.07 23.58 -15.65
C MET A 1 53.63 22.66 -14.51
N LYS A 2 52.87 23.16 -13.53
CA LYS A 2 52.36 22.36 -12.41
C LYS A 2 50.99 21.82 -12.80
N ARG A 3 50.88 20.51 -12.96
CA ARG A 3 49.64 19.78 -13.22
C ARG A 3 49.23 19.04 -11.96
N ILE A 4 47.91 18.95 -11.75
CA ILE A 4 47.19 17.97 -10.92
C ILE A 4 47.23 18.33 -9.42
N LEU A 5 46.11 18.44 -8.69
CA LEU A 5 45.02 17.48 -8.57
C LEU A 5 43.72 18.22 -8.16
N LEU A 6 42.69 18.17 -9.01
CA LEU A 6 41.34 18.61 -8.65
C LEU A 6 40.66 17.43 -7.96
N VAL A 7 40.44 17.53 -6.66
CA VAL A 7 39.73 16.52 -5.87
C VAL A 7 38.25 16.58 -6.24
N LEU A 8 37.80 15.63 -7.07
CA LEU A 8 36.37 15.36 -7.29
C LEU A 8 35.78 14.81 -5.99
N LEU A 9 35.08 15.66 -5.24
CA LEU A 9 34.12 15.20 -4.23
C LEU A 9 32.95 14.54 -4.97
N VAL A 10 33.07 13.24 -5.22
CA VAL A 10 31.92 12.40 -5.58
C VAL A 10 31.09 12.26 -4.31
N VAL A 11 30.13 13.16 -4.13
CA VAL A 11 29.08 13.00 -3.14
C VAL A 11 28.24 11.81 -3.60
N PHE A 12 28.55 10.63 -3.07
CA PHE A 12 27.68 9.47 -3.12
C PHE A 12 26.40 9.84 -2.38
N SER A 13 25.43 10.39 -3.10
CA SER A 13 24.04 10.45 -2.66
C SER A 13 23.52 9.02 -2.61
N LEU A 14 23.82 8.34 -1.50
CA LEU A 14 23.10 7.15 -1.09
C LEU A 14 21.63 7.57 -0.99
N SER A 15 20.87 7.25 -2.03
CA SER A 15 19.42 7.30 -1.99
C SER A 15 19.01 6.21 -1.02
N VAL A 16 18.97 6.55 0.27
CA VAL A 16 18.27 5.77 1.27
C VAL A 16 16.82 5.77 0.80
N LYS A 17 16.41 4.69 0.12
CA LYS A 17 15.00 4.44 -0.13
C LYS A 17 14.36 4.48 1.24
N ALA A 18 13.57 5.52 1.50
CA ALA A 18 12.87 5.65 2.76
C ALA A 18 12.02 4.38 2.91
N GLU A 19 12.44 3.50 3.82
CA GLU A 19 11.71 2.28 4.11
C GLU A 19 10.33 2.72 4.56
N VAL A 20 9.29 2.23 3.88
CA VAL A 20 7.92 2.58 4.22
C VAL A 20 7.66 1.96 5.58
N LEU A 21 7.65 2.80 6.62
CA LEU A 21 7.38 2.37 7.98
C LEU A 21 6.05 1.60 8.02
N TRP A 22 6.13 0.32 8.36
CA TRP A 22 5.03 -0.61 8.51
C TRP A 22 5.07 -1.18 9.92
N LYS A 23 4.15 -0.74 10.76
CA LYS A 23 4.05 -1.10 12.18
C LYS A 23 2.74 -1.87 12.41
N PRO A 24 2.71 -3.20 12.18
CA PRO A 24 1.49 -3.99 12.23
C PRO A 24 0.64 -3.77 13.49
N GLU A 25 1.28 -3.67 14.64
CA GLU A 25 0.66 -3.46 15.95
C GLU A 25 0.01 -2.08 16.10
N ALA A 26 0.41 -1.12 15.27
CA ALA A 26 -0.11 0.25 15.25
C ALA A 26 -1.03 0.52 14.05
N ILE A 27 -1.27 -0.49 13.20
CA ILE A 27 -2.14 -0.38 12.02
C ILE A 27 -3.54 -0.86 12.38
N SER A 28 -4.51 0.04 12.20
CA SER A 28 -5.93 -0.30 12.12
C SER A 28 -6.36 -0.36 10.66
N TYR A 29 -7.32 -1.23 10.36
CA TYR A 29 -7.81 -1.47 9.00
C TYR A 29 -9.33 -1.65 8.99
N GLN A 30 -9.96 -1.20 7.91
CA GLN A 30 -11.41 -1.39 7.68
C GLN A 30 -11.75 -1.23 6.21
N LEU A 31 -12.81 -1.93 5.76
CA LEU A 31 -13.46 -1.63 4.50
C LEU A 31 -14.42 -0.46 4.66
N LYS A 32 -14.37 0.49 3.73
CA LYS A 32 -15.22 1.68 3.69
C LYS A 32 -15.78 1.90 2.31
N GLN A 33 -17.03 2.32 2.26
CA GLN A 33 -17.64 2.87 1.04
C GLN A 33 -17.10 4.28 0.78
N ALA A 34 -16.55 4.51 -0.41
CA ALA A 34 -15.90 5.74 -0.85
C ALA A 34 -16.90 6.87 -1.05
N HIS A 35 -18.00 6.59 -1.77
CA HIS A 35 -19.06 7.56 -2.00
C HIS A 35 -20.32 7.18 -1.21
N LYS A 36 -20.36 7.56 0.08
CA LYS A 36 -21.51 7.27 0.97
C LYS A 36 -22.87 7.69 0.42
N ILE A 37 -22.92 8.76 -0.39
CA ILE A 37 -24.17 9.29 -0.96
C ILE A 37 -24.61 8.51 -2.20
N LEU A 38 -23.66 7.94 -2.96
CA LEU A 38 -23.93 7.30 -4.24
C LEU A 38 -23.75 5.78 -4.20
N GLY A 39 -23.29 5.22 -3.09
CA GLY A 39 -23.20 3.78 -2.84
C GLY A 39 -22.14 3.04 -3.65
N TYR A 40 -21.23 3.75 -4.34
CA TYR A 40 -20.19 3.14 -5.17
C TYR A 40 -18.77 3.45 -4.67
N GLY A 41 -17.84 2.58 -5.07
CA GLY A 41 -16.43 2.56 -4.71
C GLY A 41 -16.19 1.96 -3.32
N LEU A 42 -15.44 0.87 -3.24
CA LEU A 42 -15.02 0.26 -1.98
C LEU A 42 -13.52 0.50 -1.78
N MET A 43 -13.11 0.84 -0.56
CA MET A 43 -11.70 1.03 -0.21
C MET A 43 -11.33 0.27 1.06
N LEU A 44 -10.11 -0.25 1.07
CA LEU A 44 -9.40 -0.62 2.29
C LEU A 44 -8.76 0.65 2.86
N GLU A 45 -9.26 1.11 3.99
CA GLU A 45 -8.65 2.20 4.75
C GLU A 45 -7.73 1.63 5.83
N LEU A 46 -6.48 2.09 5.80
CA LEU A 46 -5.46 1.77 6.79
C LEU A 46 -5.10 3.04 7.54
N ASN A 47 -5.04 2.98 8.87
CA ASN A 47 -4.54 4.08 9.69
C ASN A 47 -3.42 3.56 10.59
N GLN A 48 -2.26 4.21 10.55
CA GLN A 48 -1.09 3.87 11.34
C GLN A 48 -0.82 4.96 12.37
N ALA A 49 -0.76 4.58 13.64
CA ALA A 49 -0.28 5.47 14.69
C ALA A 49 1.26 5.63 14.59
N LEU A 50 1.71 6.88 14.68
CA LEU A 50 3.13 7.23 14.70
C LEU A 50 3.49 7.84 16.06
N ASN A 51 4.59 7.37 16.64
CA ASN A 51 5.18 7.97 17.83
C ASN A 51 5.87 9.30 17.49
N SER A 52 6.19 10.09 18.53
CA SER A 52 6.99 11.30 18.36
C SER A 52 8.34 10.97 17.70
N GLY A 53 8.69 11.70 16.64
CA GLY A 53 9.92 11.48 15.87
C GLY A 53 9.83 10.44 14.75
N GLU A 54 8.80 9.58 14.73
CA GLU A 54 8.58 8.66 13.62
C GLU A 54 8.10 9.39 12.37
N LYS A 55 8.62 8.98 11.20
CA LYS A 55 8.22 9.49 9.89
C LYS A 55 7.63 8.35 9.08
N GLY A 56 6.51 8.61 8.40
CA GLY A 56 5.81 7.61 7.60
C GLY A 56 4.41 8.07 7.23
N TRP A 57 3.65 7.16 6.64
CA TRP A 57 2.24 7.38 6.37
C TRP A 57 1.42 7.23 7.67
N ARG A 58 0.38 8.05 7.81
CA ARG A 58 -0.62 7.95 8.89
C ARG A 58 -1.92 7.34 8.41
N GLN A 59 -2.26 7.58 7.15
CA GLN A 59 -3.45 7.05 6.50
C GLN A 59 -3.11 6.61 5.09
N SER A 60 -3.70 5.48 4.69
CA SER A 60 -3.66 4.98 3.32
C SER A 60 -5.06 4.52 2.95
N ARG A 61 -5.53 4.89 1.77
CA ARG A 61 -6.77 4.38 1.19
C ARG A 61 -6.41 3.68 -0.11
N ILE A 62 -6.84 2.44 -0.23
CA ILE A 62 -6.50 1.58 -1.34
C ILE A 62 -7.83 1.07 -1.91
N ASP A 63 -8.10 1.39 -3.16
CA ASP A 63 -9.33 0.93 -3.81
C ASP A 63 -9.30 -0.59 -3.92
N VAL A 64 -10.42 -1.21 -3.59
CA VAL A 64 -10.65 -2.66 -3.71
C VAL A 64 -11.85 -2.90 -4.61
N PRO A 65 -11.99 -4.09 -5.20
CA PRO A 65 -13.21 -4.46 -5.89
C PRO A 65 -14.44 -4.28 -4.99
N GLU A 66 -15.50 -3.66 -5.50
CA GLU A 66 -16.81 -3.55 -4.86
C GLU A 66 -17.40 -4.93 -4.53
N SER A 67 -17.04 -5.96 -5.31
CA SER A 67 -17.40 -7.35 -5.02
C SER A 67 -16.84 -7.88 -3.69
N TRP A 68 -15.93 -7.16 -3.03
CA TRP A 68 -15.36 -7.53 -1.72
C TRP A 68 -16.16 -7.00 -0.52
N VAL A 69 -17.35 -6.43 -0.73
CA VAL A 69 -18.25 -6.08 0.39
C VAL A 69 -18.47 -7.32 1.27
N GLY A 70 -18.18 -7.17 2.56
CA GLY A 70 -18.30 -8.27 3.54
C GLY A 70 -17.09 -9.21 3.62
N ALA A 71 -15.98 -8.89 2.95
CA ALA A 71 -14.73 -9.65 3.08
C ALA A 71 -14.26 -9.70 4.54
N LEU A 72 -13.71 -10.85 4.94
CA LEU A 72 -13.06 -11.02 6.24
C LEU A 72 -11.65 -10.44 6.16
N ILE A 73 -11.29 -9.57 7.11
CA ILE A 73 -9.96 -8.95 7.17
C ILE A 73 -9.30 -9.25 8.50
N GLU A 74 -8.09 -9.78 8.45
CA GLU A 74 -7.33 -10.19 9.64
C GLU A 74 -5.84 -9.82 9.51
N MET A 75 -5.24 -9.31 10.59
CA MET A 75 -3.79 -9.16 10.70
C MET A 75 -3.17 -10.44 11.27
N LYS A 76 -2.27 -11.07 10.52
CA LYS A 76 -1.49 -12.25 10.95
C LYS A 76 -0.03 -12.08 10.56
N GLY A 77 0.88 -12.17 11.54
CA GLY A 77 2.33 -12.11 11.29
C GLY A 77 2.78 -10.83 10.57
N GLY A 78 2.13 -9.69 10.83
CA GLY A 78 2.45 -8.43 10.17
C GLY A 78 1.87 -8.27 8.76
N THR A 79 1.03 -9.20 8.31
CA THR A 79 0.35 -9.16 7.03
C THR A 79 -1.16 -9.06 7.24
N ILE A 80 -1.80 -8.14 6.53
CA ILE A 80 -3.26 -8.04 6.46
C ILE A 80 -3.72 -9.06 5.41
N TYR A 81 -4.53 -10.02 5.80
CA TYR A 81 -5.20 -10.97 4.91
C TYR A 81 -6.65 -10.56 4.69
N ILE A 82 -7.11 -10.69 3.45
CA ILE A 82 -8.45 -10.33 3.00
C ILE A 82 -9.04 -11.56 2.32
N THR A 83 -10.01 -12.20 2.95
CA THR A 83 -10.65 -13.41 2.44
C THR A 83 -11.97 -13.07 1.77
N VAL A 84 -12.11 -13.47 0.51
CA VAL A 84 -13.29 -13.22 -0.35
C VAL A 84 -13.74 -14.54 -0.97
N GLY A 85 -14.79 -15.13 -0.43
CA GLY A 85 -15.18 -16.49 -0.82
C GLY A 85 -14.06 -17.49 -0.51
N THR A 86 -13.51 -18.11 -1.55
CA THR A 86 -12.37 -19.04 -1.46
C THR A 86 -11.02 -18.38 -1.75
N ASP A 87 -11.02 -17.15 -2.26
CA ASP A 87 -9.80 -16.43 -2.59
C ASP A 87 -9.26 -15.69 -1.36
N ILE A 88 -7.93 -15.68 -1.22
CA ILE A 88 -7.23 -14.93 -0.17
C ILE A 88 -6.30 -13.94 -0.85
N TYR A 89 -6.43 -12.68 -0.46
CA TYR A 89 -5.52 -11.60 -0.82
C TYR A 89 -4.75 -11.15 0.42
N TYR A 90 -3.60 -10.51 0.23
CA TYR A 90 -2.74 -10.06 1.31
C TYR A 90 -2.09 -8.70 1.06
N LEU A 91 -1.85 -7.96 2.13
CA LEU A 91 -1.18 -6.67 2.10
C LEU A 91 -0.16 -6.59 3.23
N ASN A 92 1.08 -6.24 2.89
CA ASN A 92 2.17 -6.08 3.85
C ASN A 92 3.12 -4.95 3.40
N SER A 93 4.24 -4.81 4.11
CA SER A 93 5.26 -3.79 3.81
C SER A 93 5.84 -3.90 2.40
N THR A 94 5.88 -5.10 1.82
CA THR A 94 6.57 -5.34 0.54
C THR A 94 5.70 -5.05 -0.67
N ASN A 95 4.38 -5.31 -0.60
CA ASN A 95 3.50 -5.15 -1.78
C ASN A 95 2.64 -3.89 -1.75
N LYS A 96 2.41 -3.27 -0.58
CA LYS A 96 1.48 -2.14 -0.46
C LYS A 96 1.79 -0.98 -1.41
N GLY A 97 3.07 -0.62 -1.54
CA GLY A 97 3.49 0.51 -2.36
C GLY A 97 3.19 0.29 -3.85
N GLU A 98 3.62 -0.86 -4.37
CA GLU A 98 3.44 -1.22 -5.78
C GLU A 98 1.96 -1.38 -6.13
N LEU A 99 1.20 -2.05 -5.28
CA LEU A 99 -0.25 -2.21 -5.44
C LEU A 99 -0.96 -0.84 -5.47
N SER A 100 -0.63 0.04 -4.52
CA SER A 100 -1.21 1.39 -4.48
C SER A 100 -0.85 2.21 -5.71
N PHE A 101 0.36 2.09 -6.22
CA PHE A 101 0.78 2.79 -7.43
C PHE A 101 0.02 2.27 -8.66
N ALA A 102 -0.09 0.95 -8.82
CA ALA A 102 -0.81 0.34 -9.94
C ALA A 102 -2.30 0.70 -9.97
N ILE A 103 -2.93 0.87 -8.82
CA ILE A 103 -4.32 1.34 -8.73
C ILE A 103 -4.45 2.79 -9.22
N LEU A 104 -3.53 3.66 -8.81
CA LEU A 104 -3.55 5.09 -9.14
C LEU A 104 -3.15 5.37 -10.60
N ASP A 105 -2.31 4.52 -11.19
CA ASP A 105 -1.82 4.69 -12.55
C ASP A 105 -2.94 4.54 -13.58
N GLY A 106 -3.13 5.52 -14.47
CA GLY A 106 -4.15 5.46 -15.53
C GLY A 106 -5.59 5.78 -15.09
N GLY A 107 -5.79 6.49 -13.98
CA GLY A 107 -7.10 7.06 -13.61
C GLY A 107 -8.10 6.06 -13.00
N LYS A 108 -9.41 6.34 -13.11
CA LYS A 108 -10.48 5.55 -12.46
C LYS A 108 -10.46 4.08 -12.94
N LYS A 109 -10.51 3.14 -11.99
CA LYS A 109 -10.52 1.70 -12.27
C LYS A 109 -11.94 1.12 -12.20
N THR A 110 -12.21 0.12 -13.04
CA THR A 110 -13.40 -0.73 -12.92
C THR A 110 -13.16 -1.85 -11.91
N ASP A 111 -14.21 -2.54 -11.48
CA ASP A 111 -14.10 -3.69 -10.57
C ASP A 111 -13.17 -4.78 -11.12
N ALA A 112 -13.32 -5.10 -12.40
CA ALA A 112 -12.48 -6.08 -13.09
C ALA A 112 -11.00 -5.65 -13.11
N ASN A 113 -10.72 -4.37 -13.38
CA ASN A 113 -9.34 -3.88 -13.37
C ASN A 113 -8.75 -3.89 -11.95
N LEU A 114 -9.54 -3.54 -10.94
CA LEU A 114 -9.09 -3.65 -9.54
C LEU A 114 -8.79 -5.10 -9.19
N LEU A 115 -9.65 -6.03 -9.60
CA LEU A 115 -9.45 -7.46 -9.35
C LEU A 115 -8.16 -7.98 -10.02
N GLU A 116 -7.90 -7.60 -11.27
CA GLU A 116 -6.66 -7.96 -11.98
C GLU A 116 -5.42 -7.40 -11.28
N ILE A 117 -5.47 -6.15 -10.82
CA ILE A 117 -4.36 -5.53 -10.08
C ILE A 117 -4.15 -6.25 -8.76
N TRP A 118 -5.20 -6.47 -7.97
CA TRP A 118 -5.11 -7.21 -6.70
C TRP A 118 -4.62 -8.64 -6.91
N ALA A 119 -5.07 -9.31 -7.97
CA ALA A 119 -4.62 -10.65 -8.32
C ALA A 119 -3.12 -10.69 -8.61
N LYS A 120 -2.59 -9.68 -9.31
CA LYS A 120 -1.18 -9.58 -9.69
C LYS A 120 -0.25 -9.30 -8.50
N TYR A 121 -0.64 -8.41 -7.59
CA TYR A 121 0.26 -7.88 -6.55
C TYR A 121 0.02 -8.46 -5.15
N ALA A 122 -1.12 -9.11 -4.93
CA ALA A 122 -1.61 -9.40 -3.59
C ALA A 122 -2.39 -10.71 -3.46
N LYS A 123 -2.50 -11.55 -4.49
CA LYS A 123 -3.16 -12.85 -4.34
C LYS A 123 -2.24 -13.84 -3.63
N SER A 124 -2.74 -14.44 -2.55
CA SER A 124 -2.07 -15.58 -1.91
C SER A 124 -2.14 -16.77 -2.87
N THR A 125 -1.03 -17.47 -3.00
CA THR A 125 -0.96 -18.72 -3.77
C THR A 125 -1.72 -19.84 -3.06
#